data_AF-A0A9W9ZSA6-F1
#
_entry.id   AF-A0A9W9ZSA6-F1
#
_cell.length_a   1.000
_cell.length_b   1.000
_cell.length_c   1.000
_cell.angle_alpha   90.00
_cell.angle_beta   90.00
_cell.angle_gamma   90.00
#
_symmetry.space_group_name_H-M   'P 1'
#
loop_
_entity.id
_entity.type
_entity.pdbx_description
1 polymer ?
#
loop_
_entity_poly.entity_id
_entity_poly.type
_entity_poly.pdbx_seq_one_letter_code
_entity_poly.pdbx_strand_id
1 'polypeptide(L)'
;MYPSQQMFWNAMLRKGWKWQEDEVQSNDMDNIIRIHNTNNESAWREILKWEALHYKECGSPKLLSFKGKAKEFSPRARMRSWMGYELPFDRHDWIVDRCGREVRYIIDYYDIGDDEAYKRGEFVALDVRPAMDSFQAVLDRARIAVLRLDAFFQRSER
;
A
#
# COMPACT_ATOMS: atom_id res chain seq x y z
N MET A 1 -4.78 -1.09 14.18
CA MET A 1 -6.25 -0.98 14.34
C MET A 1 -6.79 -0.42 13.03
N TYR A 2 -7.58 -1.21 12.29
CA TYR A 2 -8.17 -0.81 11.00
C TYR A 2 -9.51 -0.10 11.23
N PRO A 3 -9.97 0.76 10.30
CA PRO A 3 -11.26 1.43 10.43
C PRO A 3 -12.39 0.39 10.54
N SER A 4 -13.36 0.64 11.42
CA SER A 4 -14.58 -0.17 11.49
C SER A 4 -15.41 -0.04 10.21
N GLN A 5 -16.36 -0.95 10.00
CA GLN A 5 -17.29 -0.90 8.85
C GLN A 5 -17.93 0.49 8.69
N GLN A 6 -18.39 1.07 9.79
CA GLN A 6 -18.98 2.42 9.82
C GLN A 6 -17.98 3.51 9.44
N MET A 7 -16.72 3.40 9.86
CA MET A 7 -15.68 4.37 9.49
C MET A 7 -15.39 4.33 7.98
N PHE A 8 -15.33 3.12 7.40
CA PHE A 8 -15.16 2.92 5.96
C PHE A 8 -16.36 3.47 5.18
N TRP A 9 -17.58 3.10 5.59
CA TRP A 9 -18.83 3.60 5.02
C TRP A 9 -18.89 5.14 4.98
N ASN A 10 -18.63 5.77 6.13
CA ASN A 10 -18.62 7.23 6.23
C ASN A 10 -17.52 7.86 5.35
N ALA A 11 -16.39 7.18 5.15
CA ALA A 11 -15.32 7.66 4.27
C ALA A 11 -15.72 7.58 2.79
N MET A 12 -16.40 6.51 2.37
CA MET A 12 -16.91 6.36 0.99
C MET A 12 -17.98 7.40 0.68
N LEU A 13 -18.92 7.65 1.59
CA LEU A 13 -19.91 8.72 1.44
C LEU A 13 -19.27 10.10 1.28
N ARG A 14 -18.24 10.42 2.08
CA ARG A 14 -17.48 11.68 1.92
C ARG A 14 -16.76 11.79 0.58
N LYS A 15 -16.37 10.66 -0.03
CA LYS A 15 -15.76 10.61 -1.36
C LYS A 15 -16.80 10.75 -2.49
N GLY A 16 -18.08 10.94 -2.17
CA GLY A 16 -19.16 11.13 -3.14
C GLY A 16 -19.67 9.82 -3.76
N TRP A 17 -19.34 8.68 -3.16
CA TRP A 17 -19.86 7.40 -3.60
C TRP A 17 -21.37 7.34 -3.36
N LYS A 18 -22.13 7.10 -4.43
CA LYS A 18 -23.58 6.92 -4.38
C LYS A 18 -23.85 5.43 -4.51
N TRP A 19 -24.27 4.82 -3.41
CA TRP A 19 -24.83 3.48 -3.45
C TRP A 19 -26.16 3.58 -4.20
N GLN A 20 -26.31 2.83 -5.31
CA GLN A 20 -27.65 2.69 -5.90
C GLN A 20 -28.49 1.97 -4.86
N GLU A 21 -29.64 2.54 -4.51
CA GLU A 21 -30.50 2.12 -3.38
C GLU A 21 -30.95 0.65 -3.49
N ASP A 22 -30.71 0.02 -4.64
CA ASP A 22 -31.21 -1.30 -5.02
C ASP A 22 -30.09 -2.37 -5.14
N GLU A 23 -28.80 -2.00 -5.09
CA GLU A 23 -27.69 -2.88 -5.50
C GLU A 23 -26.69 -3.25 -4.40
N VAL A 24 -26.70 -2.57 -3.25
CA VAL A 24 -25.71 -2.85 -2.19
C VAL A 24 -26.35 -3.71 -1.12
N GLN A 25 -26.27 -5.02 -1.35
CA GLN A 25 -26.70 -5.98 -0.35
C GLN A 25 -25.73 -5.93 0.85
N SER A 26 -26.19 -6.27 2.05
CA SER A 26 -25.34 -6.33 3.25
C SER A 26 -24.10 -7.21 3.06
N ASN A 27 -24.20 -8.25 2.21
CA ASN A 27 -23.08 -9.14 1.89
C ASN A 27 -21.97 -8.44 1.07
N ASP A 28 -22.32 -7.51 0.17
CA ASP A 28 -21.37 -6.77 -0.67
C ASP A 28 -20.53 -5.83 0.19
N MET A 29 -21.16 -5.22 1.19
CA MET A 29 -20.46 -4.40 2.18
C MET A 29 -19.43 -5.21 2.97
N ASP A 30 -19.83 -6.38 3.48
CA ASP A 30 -18.93 -7.27 4.21
C ASP A 30 -17.76 -7.74 3.34
N ASN A 31 -18.02 -8.04 2.07
CA ASN A 31 -16.99 -8.41 1.10
C ASN A 31 -16.01 -7.26 0.83
N ILE A 32 -16.50 -6.04 0.58
CA ILE A 32 -15.67 -4.85 0.35
C ILE A 32 -14.77 -4.58 1.55
N ILE A 33 -15.32 -4.66 2.76
CA ILE A 33 -14.58 -4.42 4.00
C ILE A 33 -13.52 -5.49 4.21
N ARG A 34 -13.88 -6.76 3.96
CA ARG A 34 -12.93 -7.86 4.03
C ARG A 34 -11.76 -7.64 3.07
N ILE A 35 -12.02 -7.29 1.81
CA ILE A 35 -10.99 -6.97 0.83
C ILE A 35 -10.13 -5.79 1.30
N HIS A 36 -10.74 -4.71 1.80
CA HIS A 36 -10.02 -3.55 2.31
C HIS A 36 -9.08 -3.92 3.48
N ASN A 37 -9.55 -4.75 4.40
CA ASN A 37 -8.73 -5.24 5.51
C ASN A 37 -7.57 -6.11 5.01
N THR A 38 -7.82 -7.02 4.06
CA THR A 38 -6.77 -7.82 3.42
C THR A 38 -5.72 -6.94 2.71
N ASN A 39 -6.16 -5.87 2.03
CA ASN A 39 -5.26 -4.91 1.40
C ASN A 39 -4.42 -4.15 2.44
N ASN A 40 -5.03 -3.73 3.56
CA ASN A 40 -4.31 -3.07 4.64
C ASN A 40 -3.31 -4.01 5.33
N GLU A 41 -3.66 -5.27 5.55
CA GLU A 41 -2.76 -6.29 6.09
C GLU A 41 -1.59 -6.57 5.14
N SER A 42 -1.85 -6.61 3.84
CA SER A 42 -0.82 -6.77 2.82
C SER A 42 0.13 -5.57 2.78
N ALA A 43 -0.41 -4.35 2.84
CA ALA A 43 0.38 -3.13 2.98
C ALA A 43 1.24 -3.15 4.24
N TRP A 44 0.69 -3.55 5.39
CA TRP A 44 1.43 -3.65 6.63
C TRP A 44 2.55 -4.69 6.54
N ARG A 45 2.29 -5.87 5.95
CA ARG A 45 3.33 -6.89 5.71
C ARG A 45 4.47 -6.37 4.85
N GLU A 46 4.17 -5.60 3.80
CA GLU A 46 5.21 -4.97 2.98
C GLU A 46 6.01 -3.93 3.76
N ILE A 47 5.37 -3.11 4.61
CA ILE A 47 6.07 -2.19 5.52
C ILE A 47 7.01 -2.97 6.44
N LEU A 48 6.55 -4.07 7.05
CA LEU A 48 7.39 -4.89 7.92
C LEU A 48 8.61 -5.48 7.19
N LYS A 49 8.52 -5.78 5.89
CA LYS A 49 9.70 -6.18 5.09
C LYS A 49 10.73 -5.05 4.98
N TRP A 50 10.30 -3.80 4.87
CA TRP A 50 11.21 -2.66 4.92
C TRP A 50 11.80 -2.46 6.32
N GLU A 51 10.96 -2.55 7.36
CA GLU A 51 11.41 -2.43 8.76
C GLU A 51 12.37 -3.55 9.18
N ALA A 52 12.36 -4.70 8.50
CA ALA A 52 13.34 -5.77 8.72
C ALA A 52 14.80 -5.31 8.53
N LEU A 53 15.06 -4.30 7.69
CA LEU A 53 16.39 -3.68 7.56
C LEU A 53 16.88 -3.04 8.87
N HIS A 54 15.94 -2.63 9.72
CA HIS A 54 16.16 -1.92 10.98
C HIS A 54 15.77 -2.76 12.19
N TYR A 55 15.63 -4.08 12.05
CA TYR A 55 15.24 -4.96 13.16
C TYR A 55 16.14 -4.80 14.40
N LYS A 56 17.44 -4.52 14.20
CA LYS A 56 18.40 -4.25 15.29
C LYS A 56 18.17 -2.91 16.00
N GLU A 57 17.58 -1.94 15.31
CA GLU A 57 17.22 -0.63 15.86
C GLU A 57 15.86 -0.70 16.58
N CYS A 58 14.89 -1.40 16.00
CA CYS A 58 13.54 -1.52 16.52
C CYS A 58 12.91 -2.86 16.14
N GLY A 59 12.61 -3.71 17.15
CA GLY A 59 11.97 -5.01 16.94
C GLY A 59 10.44 -4.96 16.84
N SER A 60 9.81 -3.82 17.15
CA SER A 60 8.36 -3.70 17.26
C SER A 60 7.83 -2.35 16.74
N PRO A 61 7.99 -2.07 15.43
CA PRO A 61 7.45 -0.85 14.82
C PRO A 61 5.92 -0.81 14.92
N LYS A 62 5.34 0.39 15.07
CA LYS A 62 3.90 0.60 15.26
C LYS A 62 3.34 1.56 14.23
N LEU A 63 2.13 1.29 13.73
CA LEU A 63 1.40 2.23 12.90
C LEU A 63 0.88 3.39 13.77
N LEU A 64 1.33 4.62 13.49
CA LEU A 64 0.83 5.83 14.15
C LEU A 64 -0.41 6.39 13.47
N SER A 65 -0.33 6.56 12.16
CA SER A 65 -1.43 7.14 11.38
C SER A 65 -1.35 6.73 9.92
N PHE A 66 -2.46 6.86 9.21
CA PHE A 66 -2.53 6.69 7.76
C PHE A 66 -3.41 7.78 7.16
N LYS A 67 -3.06 8.28 5.98
CA LYS A 67 -3.78 9.33 5.27
C LYS A 67 -3.92 8.98 3.80
N GLY A 68 -5.17 8.95 3.32
CA GLY A 68 -5.47 8.81 1.89
C GLY A 68 -5.11 10.07 1.11
N LYS A 69 -4.48 9.88 -0.05
CA LYS A 69 -3.98 10.92 -0.96
C LYS A 69 -4.25 10.57 -2.43
N ALA A 70 -5.44 10.05 -2.72
CA ALA A 70 -5.84 9.53 -4.04
C ALA A 70 -5.53 10.48 -5.22
N LYS A 71 -5.63 11.81 -5.03
CA LYS A 71 -5.38 12.80 -6.10
C LYS A 71 -3.92 13.26 -6.21
N GLU A 72 -3.08 12.92 -5.24
CA GLU A 72 -1.67 13.33 -5.23
C GLU A 72 -0.82 12.16 -5.71
N PHE A 73 -0.62 12.00 -7.02
CA PHE A 73 0.23 10.91 -7.51
C PHE A 73 1.70 11.08 -7.07
N SER A 74 2.33 9.96 -6.69
CA SER A 74 3.75 9.97 -6.34
C SER A 74 4.62 10.30 -7.57
N PRO A 75 5.81 10.90 -7.40
CA PRO A 75 6.71 11.17 -8.54
C PRO A 75 7.03 9.91 -9.36
N ARG A 76 7.15 8.76 -8.67
CA ARG A 76 7.35 7.45 -9.31
C ARG A 76 6.14 7.03 -10.15
N ALA A 77 4.92 7.17 -9.62
CA ALA A 77 3.70 6.85 -10.36
C ALA A 77 3.56 7.72 -11.62
N ARG A 78 3.84 9.03 -11.51
CA ARG A 78 3.84 9.94 -12.66
C ARG A 78 4.85 9.54 -13.73
N MET A 79 6.08 9.21 -13.33
CA MET A 79 7.13 8.75 -14.25
C MET A 79 6.75 7.42 -14.93
N ARG A 80 6.18 6.47 -14.19
CA ARG A 80 5.67 5.22 -14.75
C ARG A 80 4.55 5.45 -15.76
N SER A 81 3.62 6.34 -15.42
CA SER A 81 2.52 6.68 -16.33
C SER A 81 3.00 7.30 -17.63
N TRP A 82 4.03 8.15 -17.57
CA TRP A 82 4.68 8.67 -18.76
C TRP A 82 5.31 7.58 -19.66
N MET A 83 5.70 6.44 -19.08
CA MET A 83 6.21 5.26 -19.82
C MET A 83 5.10 4.30 -20.27
N GLY A 84 3.82 4.67 -20.15
CA GLY A 84 2.68 3.88 -20.61
C GLY A 84 2.08 2.91 -19.58
N TYR A 85 2.52 2.95 -18.32
CA TYR A 85 1.90 2.18 -17.25
C TYR A 85 0.66 2.90 -16.69
N GLU A 86 -0.27 2.15 -16.09
CA GLU A 86 -1.42 2.77 -15.43
C GLU A 86 -1.05 3.51 -14.15
N LEU A 87 -1.81 4.56 -13.84
CA LEU A 87 -1.71 5.28 -12.57
C LEU A 87 -2.38 4.45 -11.46
N PRO A 88 -1.90 4.57 -10.21
CA PRO A 88 -2.57 3.90 -9.10
C PRO A 88 -3.97 4.48 -8.89
N PHE A 89 -4.95 3.62 -8.63
CA PHE A 89 -6.32 4.07 -8.37
C PHE A 89 -6.48 4.67 -6.97
N ASP A 90 -5.59 4.32 -6.03
CA ASP A 90 -5.52 4.95 -4.71
C ASP A 90 -4.08 5.07 -4.23
N ARG A 91 -3.83 6.05 -3.37
CA ARG A 91 -2.54 6.28 -2.73
C ARG A 91 -2.75 6.58 -1.25
N HIS A 92 -1.92 5.96 -0.41
CA HIS A 92 -1.87 6.26 1.02
C HIS A 92 -0.47 6.62 1.47
N ASP A 93 -0.39 7.57 2.41
CA ASP A 93 0.82 7.80 3.19
C ASP A 93 0.57 7.24 4.60
N TRP A 94 1.41 6.30 5.05
CA TRP A 94 1.36 5.73 6.40
C TRP A 94 2.55 6.23 7.22
N ILE A 95 2.31 6.60 8.48
CA ILE A 95 3.35 7.02 9.42
C ILE A 95 3.57 5.89 10.41
N VAL A 96 4.80 5.40 10.47
CA VAL A 96 5.23 4.31 11.33
C VAL A 96 6.15 4.87 12.41
N ASP A 97 5.86 4.54 13.66
CA ASP A 97 6.78 4.73 14.78
C ASP A 97 7.79 3.58 14.80
N ARG A 98 9.03 3.91 14.45
CA ARG A 98 10.19 3.06 14.63
C ARG A 98 10.86 3.43 15.95
N CYS A 99 10.24 3.01 17.06
CA CYS A 99 10.78 3.15 18.42
C CYS A 99 11.22 4.58 18.78
N GLY A 100 10.37 5.56 18.50
CA GLY A 100 10.61 6.99 18.75
C GLY A 100 10.96 7.81 17.51
N ARG A 101 11.11 7.17 16.34
CA ARG A 101 11.33 7.85 15.05
C ARG A 101 10.14 7.63 14.13
N GLU A 102 9.54 8.73 13.67
CA GLU A 102 8.49 8.67 12.66
C GLU A 102 9.11 8.44 11.26
N VAL A 103 8.65 7.38 10.60
CA VAL A 103 9.01 7.04 9.22
C VAL A 103 7.76 7.03 8.38
N ARG A 104 7.76 7.83 7.31
CA ARG A 104 6.64 7.89 6.38
C ARG A 104 6.83 6.89 5.25
N TYR A 105 5.80 6.11 4.98
CA TYR A 105 5.69 5.18 3.87
C TYR A 105 4.69 5.71 2.85
N ILE A 106 4.99 5.53 1.56
CA ILE A 106 4.09 5.76 0.44
C ILE A 106 3.64 4.40 -0.08
N ILE A 107 2.34 4.27 -0.28
CA ILE A 107 1.67 3.06 -0.75
C ILE A 107 0.82 3.45 -1.95
N ASP A 108 1.22 3.01 -3.14
CA ASP A 108 0.42 3.15 -4.36
C ASP A 108 -0.30 1.82 -4.62
N TYR A 109 -1.61 1.87 -4.83
CA TYR A 109 -2.47 0.71 -5.11
C TYR A 109 -2.80 0.68 -6.60
N TYR A 110 -2.46 -0.41 -7.28
CA TYR A 110 -2.71 -0.60 -8.72
C TYR A 110 -3.71 -1.74 -8.92
N ASP A 111 -4.63 -1.56 -9.86
CA ASP A 111 -5.51 -2.63 -10.28
C ASP A 111 -4.72 -3.48 -11.29
N ILE A 112 -4.59 -4.76 -10.99
CA ILE A 112 -3.95 -5.76 -11.86
C ILE A 112 -4.91 -6.91 -12.16
N GLY A 113 -6.19 -6.73 -11.84
CA GLY A 113 -7.19 -7.77 -11.90
C GLY A 113 -7.47 -8.22 -13.33
N ASP A 114 -7.21 -9.50 -13.61
CA ASP A 114 -7.96 -10.27 -14.61
C ASP A 114 -9.10 -11.02 -13.91
N ASP A 115 -10.01 -11.63 -14.70
CA ASP A 115 -11.17 -12.35 -14.18
C ASP A 115 -10.81 -13.41 -13.11
N GLU A 116 -9.60 -13.98 -13.17
CA GLU A 116 -9.11 -14.98 -12.23
C GLU A 116 -8.56 -14.34 -10.93
N ALA A 117 -7.89 -13.20 -11.03
CA ALA A 117 -7.41 -12.44 -9.88
C ALA A 117 -8.56 -11.90 -9.02
N TYR A 118 -9.68 -11.50 -9.64
CA TYR A 118 -10.88 -11.10 -8.91
C TYR A 118 -11.48 -12.27 -8.11
N LYS A 119 -11.49 -13.49 -8.68
CA LYS A 119 -11.97 -14.69 -7.97
C LYS A 119 -11.08 -15.08 -6.80
N ARG A 120 -9.76 -14.87 -6.90
CA ARG A 120 -8.79 -15.16 -5.82
C ARG A 120 -8.69 -14.04 -4.78
N GLY A 121 -9.26 -12.86 -5.03
CA GLY A 121 -9.11 -11.69 -4.16
C GLY A 121 -7.72 -11.05 -4.21
N GLU A 122 -6.94 -11.32 -5.28
CA GLU A 122 -5.56 -10.85 -5.46
C GLU A 122 -5.45 -9.84 -6.62
N PHE A 123 -6.47 -9.02 -6.82
CA PHE A 123 -6.55 -8.07 -7.93
C PHE A 123 -5.80 -6.75 -7.68
N VAL A 124 -5.23 -6.55 -6.49
CA VAL A 124 -4.54 -5.30 -6.12
C VAL A 124 -3.04 -5.52 -5.95
N ALA A 125 -2.25 -4.86 -6.80
CA ALA A 125 -0.81 -4.78 -6.63
C ALA A 125 -0.43 -3.57 -5.76
N LEU A 126 0.49 -3.78 -4.83
CA LEU A 126 0.96 -2.75 -3.90
C LEU A 126 2.40 -2.34 -4.24
N ASP A 127 2.64 -1.04 -4.41
CA ASP A 127 3.99 -0.47 -4.42
C ASP A 127 4.24 0.30 -3.12
N VAL A 128 4.76 -0.42 -2.12
CA VAL A 128 5.09 0.09 -0.78
C VAL A 128 6.56 0.47 -0.68
N ARG A 129 6.85 1.68 -0.18
CA ARG A 129 8.22 2.16 0.00
C ARG A 129 8.33 3.31 1.00
N PRO A 130 9.49 3.51 1.64
CA PRO A 130 9.79 4.72 2.40
C PRO A 130 9.65 5.97 1.52
N ALA A 131 9.09 7.03 2.08
CA ALA A 131 9.11 8.35 1.47
C ALA A 131 10.54 8.89 1.48
N MET A 132 10.97 9.57 0.42
CA MET A 132 12.33 10.14 0.33
C MET A 132 12.42 11.50 1.01
N ASP A 133 11.91 11.60 2.23
CA ASP A 133 11.99 12.80 3.08
C ASP A 133 13.16 12.76 4.07
N SER A 134 13.91 11.65 4.12
CA SER A 134 15.13 11.51 4.93
C SER A 134 16.25 10.80 4.16
N PHE A 135 17.50 11.05 4.57
CA PHE A 135 18.66 10.40 3.98
C PHE A 135 18.64 8.87 4.21
N GLN A 136 18.20 8.42 5.38
CA GLN A 136 18.04 7.00 5.70
C GLN A 136 17.06 6.33 4.71
N ALA A 137 15.91 6.94 4.44
CA ALA A 137 14.94 6.39 3.50
C ALA A 137 15.47 6.29 2.06
N VAL A 138 16.33 7.22 1.63
CA VAL A 138 17.01 7.12 0.32
C VAL A 138 17.97 5.94 0.29
N LEU A 139 18.79 5.76 1.35
CA LEU A 139 19.71 4.63 1.47
C LEU A 139 18.97 3.29 1.55
N ASP A 140 17.88 3.21 2.30
CA ASP A 140 17.07 1.98 2.41
C ASP A 140 16.55 1.57 1.03
N ARG A 141 16.04 2.54 0.25
CA ARG A 141 15.56 2.28 -1.12
C ARG A 141 16.68 1.84 -2.05
N ALA A 142 17.86 2.44 -1.96
CA ALA A 142 19.03 2.03 -2.74
C ALA A 142 19.45 0.59 -2.38
N ARG A 143 19.51 0.28 -1.07
CA ARG A 143 19.86 -1.05 -0.58
C ARG A 143 18.90 -2.13 -1.07
N ILE A 144 17.59 -1.91 -0.98
CA ILE A 144 16.59 -2.84 -1.51
C ILE A 144 16.67 -2.95 -3.03
N ALA A 145 16.96 -1.87 -3.76
CA ALA A 145 17.14 -1.93 -5.21
C ALA A 145 18.32 -2.83 -5.60
N VAL A 146 19.46 -2.70 -4.93
CA VAL A 146 20.62 -3.58 -5.13
C VAL A 146 20.27 -5.04 -4.81
N LEU A 147 19.68 -5.31 -3.64
CA LEU A 147 19.28 -6.66 -3.26
C LEU A 147 18.31 -7.33 -4.25
N ARG A 148 17.37 -6.55 -4.81
CA ARG A 148 16.43 -7.05 -5.83
C ARG A 148 17.14 -7.34 -7.15
N LEU A 149 18.10 -6.49 -7.53
CA LEU A 149 18.89 -6.68 -8.74
C LEU A 149 19.77 -7.94 -8.62
N ASP A 150 20.43 -8.12 -7.49
CA ASP A 150 21.25 -9.29 -7.20
C ASP A 150 20.40 -10.57 -7.24
N ALA A 151 19.23 -10.55 -6.59
CA ALA A 151 18.30 -11.69 -6.59
C ALA A 151 17.76 -12.02 -7.99
N PHE A 152 17.56 -11.01 -8.84
CA PHE A 152 17.17 -11.20 -10.24
C PHE A 152 18.24 -11.95 -11.02
N PHE A 153 19.50 -11.51 -10.91
CA PHE A 153 20.63 -12.16 -11.60
C PHE A 153 20.86 -13.61 -11.10
N GLN A 154 20.78 -13.85 -9.79
CA GLN A 154 20.88 -15.21 -9.23
C GLN A 154 19.75 -16.15 -9.65
N ARG A 155 18.60 -15.60 -10.08
CA ARG A 155 17.48 -16.38 -10.60
C ARG A 155 17.62 -16.66 -12.09
N SER A 156 18.25 -15.76 -12.85
CA SER A 156 18.51 -15.98 -14.28
C SER A 156 19.61 -16.99 -14.57
N GLU A 157 20.49 -17.26 -13.60
CA GLU A 157 21.59 -18.24 -13.71
C GLU A 157 21.19 -19.68 -13.29
N ARG A 158 19.95 -19.88 -12.81
CA ARG A 158 19.38 -21.19 -12.45
C ARG A 158 18.34 -21.64 -13.47
#